data_AF-A0A3M2DB30-F1
#
_entry.id   AF-A0A3M2DB30-F1
#
_cell.length_a   1.000
_cell.length_b   1.000
_cell.length_c   1.000
_cell.angle_alpha   90.00
_cell.angle_beta   90.00
_cell.angle_gamma   90.00
#
_symmetry.space_group_name_H-M   'P 1'
#
loop_
_entity.id
_entity.type
_entity.pdbx_description
1 polymer ?
#
loop_
_entity_poly.entity_id
_entity_poly.type
_entity_poly.pdbx_seq_one_letter_code
_entity_poly.pdbx_strand_id
1 'polypeptide(L)'
;MVCSILPGCGGAVGSLPQGSNPPSGRNGQPGQRADRVDPNACGGYATTDLGKKIKAFLTATAALDKAVADARNHVEAACRDMGRTLGVADLSGDTQALCQRVAAALRASLQAGIRADAHLDIQYKPAVCTVSADATAAARAECAGSAQAGAGGGSADAACASSAEVRASLAAECTPAELNVSYGADVVVDKAKLEAAVAAIRTGLPKLLDVYGRMRTVQRAAQTWARTAADLAQSANSFARDLGNHALCVSGQLAAAAAAAVRVMASIEITVSVSVEVSASAGATL
;
A
#
# COMPACT_ATOMS: atom_id res chain seq x y z
N MET A 1 -10.26 12.56 -15.45
CA MET A 1 -11.50 13.30 -15.12
C MET A 1 -12.02 12.74 -13.81
N VAL A 2 -12.50 13.59 -12.90
CA VAL A 2 -12.92 13.33 -11.50
C VAL A 2 -11.77 13.37 -10.47
N CYS A 3 -11.46 14.57 -9.97
CA CYS A 3 -11.71 14.93 -8.56
C CYS A 3 -11.45 16.44 -8.36
N SER A 4 -12.30 17.27 -8.97
CA SER A 4 -12.50 18.65 -8.55
C SER A 4 -13.82 18.68 -7.79
N ILE A 5 -13.90 19.47 -6.72
CA ILE A 5 -15.04 19.69 -5.80
C ILE A 5 -14.88 18.96 -4.44
N LEU A 6 -13.99 19.51 -3.61
CA LEU A 6 -14.24 19.64 -2.16
C LEU A 6 -13.92 21.10 -1.78
N PRO A 7 -14.94 21.98 -1.66
CA PRO A 7 -14.75 23.30 -1.09
C PRO A 7 -14.77 23.16 0.44
N GLY A 8 -13.61 23.22 1.11
CA GLY A 8 -13.61 23.17 2.58
C GLY A 8 -12.32 22.84 3.33
N CYS A 9 -11.15 22.72 2.70
CA CYS A 9 -9.87 22.56 3.43
C CYS A 9 -9.12 23.90 3.47
N GLY A 10 -9.70 24.89 4.16
CA GLY A 10 -9.09 26.18 4.47
C GLY A 10 -9.10 26.41 5.97
N GLY A 11 -8.53 25.49 6.74
CA GLY A 11 -8.36 25.62 8.19
C GLY A 11 -6.89 25.86 8.51
N ALA A 12 -6.57 27.07 8.96
CA ALA A 12 -5.24 27.43 9.43
C ALA A 12 -4.78 26.44 10.52
N VAL A 13 -3.64 25.79 10.27
CA VAL A 13 -2.93 25.00 11.28
C VAL A 13 -2.35 26.02 12.27
N GLY A 14 -3.05 26.20 13.39
CA GLY A 14 -2.55 26.98 14.50
C GLY A 14 -1.22 26.41 14.98
N SER A 15 -0.19 27.26 14.99
CA SER A 15 1.09 26.98 15.61
C SER A 15 0.88 26.62 17.08
N LEU A 16 1.13 25.35 17.43
CA LEU A 16 1.14 24.89 18.81
C LEU A 16 2.26 25.62 19.59
N PRO A 17 2.01 26.03 20.84
CA PRO A 17 3.04 26.63 21.69
C PRO A 17 4.19 25.63 21.93
N GLN A 18 5.43 26.05 21.62
CA GLN A 18 6.65 25.37 22.03
C GLN A 18 6.79 25.43 23.56
N GLY A 19 6.23 24.43 24.23
CA GLY A 19 6.34 24.25 25.68
C GLY A 19 7.18 23.03 26.03
N SER A 20 8.32 23.28 26.68
CA SER A 20 9.04 22.43 27.64
C SER A 20 9.35 20.97 27.26
N ASN A 21 10.65 20.69 27.08
CA ASN A 21 11.23 19.35 26.97
C ASN A 21 10.70 18.38 28.05
N PRO A 22 10.12 17.22 27.68
CA PRO A 22 9.87 16.13 28.61
C PRO A 22 11.18 15.41 29.01
N PRO A 23 11.21 14.74 30.18
CA PRO A 23 12.41 14.10 30.72
C PRO A 23 12.90 12.97 29.80
N SER A 24 14.19 13.07 29.49
CA SER A 24 15.01 12.18 28.68
C SER A 24 15.12 10.78 29.29
N GLY A 25 14.29 9.86 28.81
CA GLY A 25 14.31 8.44 29.16
C GLY A 25 14.53 7.53 27.95
N ARG A 26 15.81 7.23 27.67
CA ARG A 26 16.36 6.05 26.95
C ARG A 26 16.10 5.89 25.43
N ASN A 27 17.23 5.90 24.70
CA ASN A 27 17.55 5.15 23.46
C ASN A 27 16.65 5.37 22.23
N GLY A 28 16.48 6.63 21.81
CA GLY A 28 16.09 6.95 20.43
C GLY A 28 17.31 6.94 19.51
N GLN A 29 17.43 5.93 18.65
CA GLN A 29 18.45 5.88 17.61
C GLN A 29 18.19 7.02 16.60
N PRO A 30 19.14 7.94 16.38
CA PRO A 30 18.94 9.07 15.47
C PRO A 30 18.82 8.55 14.04
N GLY A 31 17.60 8.62 13.48
CA GLY A 31 17.28 8.13 12.13
C GLY A 31 15.94 7.41 12.01
N GLN A 32 15.25 7.10 13.13
CA GLN A 32 13.86 6.65 13.04
C GLN A 32 12.99 7.84 12.60
N ARG A 33 12.64 7.83 11.31
CA ARG A 33 11.72 8.81 10.73
C ARG A 33 10.44 8.86 11.56
N ALA A 34 10.00 10.07 11.92
CA ALA A 34 8.77 10.31 12.67
C ALA A 34 7.48 9.93 11.90
N ASP A 35 7.61 9.25 10.76
CA ASP A 35 6.51 8.88 9.86
C ASP A 35 5.98 7.46 10.08
N ARG A 36 6.65 6.64 10.90
CA ARG A 36 6.24 5.25 11.20
C ARG A 36 5.50 5.13 12.52
N VAL A 37 4.45 4.32 12.49
CA VAL A 37 3.66 3.95 13.67
C VAL A 37 4.43 2.91 14.48
N ASP A 38 4.72 3.22 15.74
CA ASP A 38 5.26 2.26 16.71
C ASP A 38 4.21 1.98 17.79
N PRO A 39 3.61 0.78 17.81
CA PRO A 39 2.60 0.40 18.79
C PRO A 39 3.11 0.42 20.23
N ASN A 40 4.43 0.45 20.47
CA ASN A 40 5.01 0.42 21.81
C ASN A 40 5.57 1.78 22.26
N ALA A 41 5.57 2.79 21.40
CA ALA A 41 6.19 4.09 21.68
C ALA A 41 5.61 4.81 22.91
N CYS A 42 4.32 4.60 23.22
CA CYS A 42 3.64 5.35 24.26
C CYS A 42 3.76 4.76 25.67
N GLY A 43 4.34 3.56 25.83
CA GLY A 43 4.58 2.86 27.09
C GLY A 43 3.32 2.58 27.93
N GLY A 44 3.15 1.36 28.47
CA GLY A 44 2.17 1.09 29.55
C GLY A 44 0.66 1.28 29.26
N TYR A 45 0.24 1.90 28.14
CA TYR A 45 -1.16 2.17 27.84
C TYR A 45 -1.97 0.88 27.62
N ALA A 46 -1.33 -0.19 27.15
CA ALA A 46 -1.95 -1.50 26.91
C ALA A 46 -2.24 -2.32 28.18
N THR A 47 -2.23 -1.69 29.36
CA THR A 47 -2.63 -2.32 30.63
C THR A 47 -4.14 -2.34 30.84
N THR A 48 -4.88 -1.44 30.16
CA THR A 48 -6.35 -1.42 30.14
C THR A 48 -6.88 -2.14 28.89
N ASP A 49 -8.12 -2.60 28.91
CA ASP A 49 -8.72 -3.27 27.75
C ASP A 49 -8.81 -2.34 26.54
N LEU A 50 -9.17 -1.07 26.75
CA LEU A 50 -9.12 -0.04 25.72
C LEU A 50 -7.70 0.08 25.13
N GLY A 51 -6.68 0.16 25.99
CA GLY A 51 -5.30 0.26 25.56
C GLY A 51 -4.82 -0.95 24.77
N LYS A 52 -5.24 -2.17 25.13
CA LYS A 52 -4.95 -3.39 24.35
C LYS A 52 -5.56 -3.29 22.95
N LYS A 53 -6.81 -2.86 22.84
CA LYS A 53 -7.49 -2.67 21.53
C LYS A 53 -6.77 -1.63 20.67
N ILE A 54 -6.38 -0.50 21.26
CA ILE A 54 -5.59 0.53 20.58
C ILE A 54 -4.23 -0.02 20.13
N LYS A 55 -3.54 -0.81 20.97
CA LYS A 55 -2.27 -1.43 20.62
C LYS A 55 -2.41 -2.40 19.47
N ALA A 56 -3.47 -3.21 19.45
CA ALA A 56 -3.77 -4.11 18.35
C ALA A 56 -3.98 -3.33 17.04
N PHE A 57 -4.72 -2.21 17.10
CA PHE A 57 -4.93 -1.32 15.96
C PHE A 57 -3.62 -0.69 15.44
N LEU A 58 -2.80 -0.12 16.32
CA LEU A 58 -1.49 0.45 15.94
C LEU A 58 -0.57 -0.62 15.33
N THR A 59 -0.59 -1.83 15.88
CA THR A 59 0.18 -2.98 15.36
C THR A 59 -0.27 -3.36 13.96
N ALA A 60 -1.57 -3.39 13.70
CA ALA A 60 -2.12 -3.62 12.37
C ALA A 60 -1.70 -2.53 11.38
N THR A 61 -1.66 -1.29 11.84
CA THR A 61 -1.22 -0.14 11.04
C THR A 61 0.25 -0.29 10.64
N ALA A 62 1.12 -0.64 11.59
CA ALA A 62 2.53 -0.87 11.31
C ALA A 62 2.73 -2.04 10.32
N ALA A 63 1.93 -3.10 10.42
CA ALA A 63 1.93 -4.20 9.46
C ALA A 63 1.46 -3.75 8.06
N LEU A 64 0.43 -2.90 7.98
CA LEU A 64 -0.04 -2.31 6.73
C LEU A 64 1.03 -1.42 6.07
N ASP A 65 1.67 -0.54 6.84
CA ASP A 65 2.75 0.34 6.35
C ASP A 65 3.91 -0.48 5.79
N LYS A 66 4.33 -1.53 6.52
CA LYS A 66 5.34 -2.48 6.06
C LYS A 66 4.93 -3.16 4.75
N ALA A 67 3.71 -3.67 4.65
CA ALA A 67 3.25 -4.35 3.45
C ALA A 67 3.21 -3.44 2.22
N VAL A 68 2.88 -2.16 2.40
CA VAL A 68 2.90 -1.18 1.31
C VAL A 68 4.32 -0.82 0.92
N ALA A 69 5.24 -0.72 1.88
CA ALA A 69 6.66 -0.57 1.59
C ALA A 69 7.22 -1.78 0.81
N ASP A 70 6.86 -2.99 1.21
CA ASP A 70 7.24 -4.23 0.52
C ASP A 70 6.67 -4.27 -0.91
N ALA A 71 5.40 -3.89 -1.09
CA ALA A 71 4.79 -3.76 -2.42
C ALA A 71 5.53 -2.77 -3.33
N ARG A 72 5.94 -1.61 -2.79
CA ARG A 72 6.78 -0.64 -3.54
C ARG A 72 8.12 -1.23 -3.92
N ASN A 73 8.79 -1.94 -3.01
CA ASN A 73 10.06 -2.61 -3.29
C ASN A 73 9.91 -3.68 -4.39
N HIS A 74 8.80 -4.41 -4.41
CA HIS A 74 8.50 -5.37 -5.48
C HIS A 74 8.25 -4.70 -6.83
N VAL A 75 7.52 -3.57 -6.87
CA VAL A 75 7.35 -2.78 -8.09
C VAL A 75 8.68 -2.25 -8.60
N GLU A 76 9.51 -1.72 -7.69
CA GLU A 76 10.84 -1.24 -8.04
C GLU A 76 11.71 -2.36 -8.62
N ALA A 77 11.75 -3.52 -7.97
CA ALA A 77 12.49 -4.68 -8.44
C ALA A 77 12.01 -5.12 -9.84
N ALA A 78 10.69 -5.16 -10.07
CA ALA A 78 10.12 -5.49 -11.37
C ALA A 78 10.55 -4.48 -12.45
N CYS A 79 10.49 -3.18 -12.16
CA CYS A 79 10.94 -2.14 -13.09
C CYS A 79 12.46 -2.24 -13.35
N ARG A 80 13.29 -2.50 -12.33
CA ARG A 80 14.73 -2.72 -12.52
C ARG A 80 15.01 -3.92 -13.43
N ASP A 81 14.31 -5.04 -13.23
CA ASP A 81 14.49 -6.24 -14.05
C ASP A 81 14.09 -6.02 -15.52
N MET A 82 12.96 -5.34 -15.75
CA MET A 82 12.57 -4.90 -17.08
C MET A 82 13.60 -3.96 -17.71
N GLY A 83 14.06 -2.98 -16.95
CA GLY A 83 15.05 -2.00 -17.41
C GLY A 83 16.37 -2.66 -17.82
N ARG A 84 16.87 -3.63 -17.04
CA ARG A 84 18.05 -4.43 -17.40
C ARG A 84 17.83 -5.20 -18.70
N THR A 85 16.65 -5.80 -18.85
CA THR A 85 16.29 -6.57 -20.05
C THR A 85 16.23 -5.69 -21.30
N LEU A 86 15.77 -4.44 -21.14
CA LEU A 86 15.71 -3.44 -22.22
C LEU A 86 17.04 -2.70 -22.46
N GLY A 87 18.09 -2.96 -21.67
CA GLY A 87 19.36 -2.25 -21.77
C GLY A 87 19.31 -0.78 -21.32
N VAL A 88 18.38 -0.42 -20.43
CA VAL A 88 18.31 0.94 -19.86
C VAL A 88 19.55 1.20 -18.99
N ALA A 89 20.37 2.17 -19.39
CA ALA A 89 21.65 2.46 -18.75
C ALA A 89 21.50 3.03 -17.32
N ASP A 90 20.49 3.86 -17.07
CA ASP A 90 20.26 4.49 -15.77
C ASP A 90 19.01 3.95 -15.05
N LEU A 91 19.27 3.06 -14.09
CA LEU A 91 18.27 2.47 -13.20
C LEU A 91 18.31 3.09 -11.79
N SER A 92 18.87 4.30 -11.63
CA SER A 92 18.94 5.02 -10.35
C SER A 92 17.71 5.90 -10.08
N GLY A 93 17.62 6.53 -8.91
CA GLY A 93 16.49 7.40 -8.55
C GLY A 93 15.31 6.67 -7.89
N ASP A 94 14.22 7.40 -7.67
CA ASP A 94 13.02 6.88 -7.03
C ASP A 94 12.25 5.91 -7.94
N THR A 95 11.42 5.07 -7.32
CA THR A 95 10.66 4.01 -8.00
C THR A 95 9.81 4.55 -9.16
N GLN A 96 9.21 5.73 -9.02
CA GLN A 96 8.36 6.32 -10.07
C GLN A 96 9.19 6.74 -11.28
N ALA A 97 10.26 7.51 -11.07
CA ALA A 97 11.15 7.93 -12.14
C ALA A 97 11.78 6.73 -12.87
N LEU A 98 12.18 5.70 -12.12
CA LEU A 98 12.68 4.44 -12.68
C LEU A 98 11.63 3.78 -13.59
N CYS A 99 10.43 3.51 -13.08
CA CYS A 99 9.40 2.82 -13.85
C CYS A 99 8.96 3.63 -15.08
N GLN A 100 8.93 4.96 -15.01
CA GLN A 100 8.64 5.83 -16.16
C GLN A 100 9.70 5.70 -17.27
N ARG A 101 10.99 5.67 -16.93
CA ARG A 101 12.06 5.46 -17.92
C ARG A 101 11.98 4.08 -18.58
N VAL A 102 11.71 3.05 -17.78
CA VAL A 102 11.51 1.68 -18.28
C VAL A 102 10.32 1.61 -19.21
N ALA A 103 9.20 2.25 -18.86
CA ALA A 103 8.01 2.32 -19.72
C ALA A 103 8.32 3.06 -21.03
N ALA A 104 9.08 4.15 -20.99
CA ALA A 104 9.50 4.86 -22.21
C ALA A 104 10.40 3.99 -23.11
N ALA A 105 11.38 3.29 -22.54
CA ALA A 105 12.24 2.37 -23.27
C ALA A 105 11.47 1.19 -23.88
N LEU A 106 10.48 0.67 -23.16
CA LEU A 106 9.60 -0.38 -23.65
C LEU A 106 8.79 0.11 -24.86
N ARG A 107 8.15 1.29 -24.76
CA ARG A 107 7.39 1.90 -25.87
C ARG A 107 8.28 2.12 -27.10
N ALA A 108 9.48 2.66 -26.91
CA ALA A 108 10.43 2.88 -28.00
C ALA A 108 10.84 1.57 -28.69
N SER A 109 11.05 0.51 -27.90
CA SER A 109 11.39 -0.83 -28.42
C SER A 109 10.23 -1.44 -29.20
N LEU A 110 9.00 -1.30 -28.71
CA LEU A 110 7.79 -1.77 -29.40
C LEU A 110 7.57 -1.01 -30.70
N GLN A 111 7.61 0.33 -30.67
CA GLN A 111 7.42 1.18 -31.86
C GLN A 111 8.45 0.91 -32.96
N ALA A 112 9.69 0.58 -32.59
CA ALA A 112 10.70 0.19 -33.56
C ALA A 112 10.60 -1.28 -33.99
N GLY A 113 10.01 -2.14 -33.15
CA GLY A 113 9.94 -3.59 -33.35
C GLY A 113 8.75 -4.06 -34.17
N ILE A 114 7.63 -3.32 -34.18
CA ILE A 114 6.39 -3.70 -34.86
C ILE A 114 6.03 -2.71 -35.97
N ARG A 115 5.34 -3.18 -37.03
CA ARG A 115 4.82 -2.29 -38.08
C ARG A 115 3.81 -1.30 -37.49
N ALA A 116 3.69 -0.13 -38.12
CA ALA A 116 2.53 0.73 -37.90
C ALA A 116 1.25 -0.11 -38.11
N ASP A 117 0.29 -0.01 -37.19
CA ASP A 117 -0.98 -0.76 -37.14
C ASP A 117 -0.89 -2.22 -36.69
N ALA A 118 0.29 -2.73 -36.35
CA ALA A 118 0.41 -4.03 -35.71
C ALA A 118 0.18 -3.95 -34.19
N HIS A 119 -0.43 -5.00 -33.64
CA HIS A 119 -0.67 -5.14 -32.21
C HIS A 119 -0.05 -6.43 -31.67
N LEU A 120 0.34 -6.39 -30.41
CA LEU A 120 0.68 -7.60 -29.65
C LEU A 120 -0.61 -8.19 -29.09
N ASP A 121 -0.82 -9.49 -29.28
CA ASP A 121 -1.86 -10.20 -28.52
C ASP A 121 -1.28 -10.59 -27.16
N ILE A 122 -1.75 -9.89 -26.13
CA ILE A 122 -1.37 -10.08 -24.75
C ILE A 122 -2.56 -10.67 -24.01
N GLN A 123 -2.52 -11.98 -23.81
CA GLN A 123 -3.50 -12.68 -22.99
C GLN A 123 -2.99 -12.76 -21.57
N TYR A 124 -3.78 -12.24 -20.64
CA TYR A 124 -3.42 -12.18 -19.23
C TYR A 124 -4.52 -12.78 -18.38
N LYS A 125 -4.11 -13.67 -17.47
CA LYS A 125 -4.97 -14.22 -16.43
C LYS A 125 -4.53 -13.65 -15.07
N PRO A 126 -5.40 -12.87 -14.41
CA PRO A 126 -5.01 -12.19 -13.20
C PRO A 126 -4.73 -13.10 -12.02
N ALA A 127 -3.80 -12.63 -11.18
CA ALA A 127 -3.60 -13.20 -9.87
C ALA A 127 -4.90 -13.07 -9.07
N VAL A 128 -5.47 -14.19 -8.66
CA VAL A 128 -6.65 -14.23 -7.79
C VAL A 128 -6.15 -14.49 -6.38
N CYS A 129 -6.25 -13.48 -5.53
CA CYS A 129 -5.94 -13.60 -4.12
C CYS A 129 -7.19 -14.02 -3.36
N THR A 130 -7.08 -15.13 -2.62
CA THR A 130 -8.13 -15.59 -1.72
C THR A 130 -7.70 -15.32 -0.28
N VAL A 131 -8.58 -14.63 0.46
CA VAL A 131 -8.41 -14.44 1.89
C VAL A 131 -9.14 -15.59 2.58
N SER A 132 -8.44 -16.41 3.34
CA SER A 132 -9.11 -17.49 4.07
C SER A 132 -10.01 -16.90 5.16
N ALA A 133 -11.23 -17.42 5.27
CA ALA A 133 -12.15 -17.05 6.34
C ALA A 133 -11.52 -17.36 7.70
N ASP A 134 -10.72 -18.43 7.78
CA ASP A 134 -9.99 -18.83 8.98
C ASP A 134 -8.93 -17.80 9.40
N ALA A 135 -8.18 -17.21 8.45
CA ALA A 135 -7.24 -16.13 8.79
C ALA A 135 -7.96 -14.91 9.33
N THR A 136 -9.13 -14.57 8.79
CA THR A 136 -9.95 -13.47 9.30
C THR A 136 -10.51 -13.79 10.68
N ALA A 137 -11.02 -15.02 10.88
CA ALA A 137 -11.56 -15.48 12.15
C ALA A 137 -10.48 -15.54 13.23
N ALA A 138 -9.30 -16.08 12.93
CA ALA A 138 -8.16 -16.14 13.83
C ALA A 138 -7.69 -14.73 14.23
N ALA A 139 -7.56 -13.82 13.26
CA ALA A 139 -7.15 -12.45 13.57
C ALA A 139 -8.21 -11.67 14.36
N ARG A 140 -9.51 -11.94 14.14
CA ARG A 140 -10.60 -11.43 14.99
C ARG A 140 -10.55 -12.05 16.39
N ALA A 141 -10.28 -13.35 16.51
CA ALA A 141 -10.21 -14.06 17.78
C ALA A 141 -9.02 -13.61 18.64
N GLU A 142 -7.84 -13.38 18.05
CA GLU A 142 -6.68 -12.81 18.77
C GLU A 142 -7.01 -11.44 19.38
N CYS A 143 -7.78 -10.66 18.65
CA CYS A 143 -8.12 -9.31 19.03
C CYS A 143 -9.35 -9.24 19.98
N ALA A 144 -10.29 -10.20 19.89
CA ALA A 144 -11.39 -10.34 20.83
C ALA A 144 -10.96 -11.04 22.13
N GLY A 145 -10.08 -12.05 22.06
CA GLY A 145 -9.57 -12.80 23.21
C GLY A 145 -8.72 -11.96 24.16
N SER A 146 -8.30 -10.76 23.74
CA SER A 146 -7.61 -9.78 24.58
C SER A 146 -8.55 -8.77 25.26
N ALA A 147 -9.84 -8.78 24.94
CA ALA A 147 -10.87 -7.93 25.56
C ALA A 147 -11.95 -8.80 26.22
N GLN A 148 -12.06 -8.75 27.55
CA GLN A 148 -13.17 -9.41 28.24
C GLN A 148 -14.51 -8.91 27.69
N ALA A 149 -15.41 -9.84 27.37
CA ALA A 149 -16.76 -9.56 26.92
C ALA A 149 -17.49 -8.75 28.00
N GLY A 150 -17.59 -7.43 27.85
CA GLY A 150 -18.26 -6.63 28.89
C GLY A 150 -18.36 -5.12 28.74
N ALA A 151 -17.44 -4.41 28.08
CA ALA A 151 -17.53 -2.94 28.08
C ALA A 151 -16.94 -2.28 26.83
N GLY A 152 -17.76 -1.50 26.12
CA GLY A 152 -17.33 -0.58 25.07
C GLY A 152 -17.63 -1.05 23.65
N GLY A 153 -18.92 -1.16 23.33
CA GLY A 153 -19.39 -1.44 21.98
C GLY A 153 -19.15 -0.24 21.03
N GLY A 154 -18.75 -0.56 19.80
CA GLY A 154 -18.73 0.39 18.67
C GLY A 154 -17.36 0.49 18.01
N SER A 155 -16.52 1.44 18.45
CA SER A 155 -15.32 1.84 17.70
C SER A 155 -14.13 0.88 17.88
N ALA A 156 -13.96 0.33 19.07
CA ALA A 156 -12.82 -0.53 19.36
C ALA A 156 -12.96 -1.94 18.74
N ASP A 157 -14.20 -2.42 18.58
CA ASP A 157 -14.48 -3.66 17.86
C ASP A 157 -14.35 -3.48 16.34
N ALA A 158 -14.66 -2.28 15.83
CA ALA A 158 -14.38 -1.93 14.42
C ALA A 158 -12.86 -1.85 14.14
N ALA A 159 -12.07 -1.31 15.08
CA ALA A 159 -10.60 -1.29 14.99
C ALA A 159 -10.01 -2.70 14.97
N CYS A 160 -10.62 -3.60 15.75
CA CYS A 160 -10.29 -4.99 15.81
C CYS A 160 -10.61 -5.73 14.50
N ALA A 161 -11.82 -5.54 13.97
CA ALA A 161 -12.26 -6.13 12.71
C ALA A 161 -11.42 -5.66 11.52
N SER A 162 -11.13 -4.35 11.43
CA SER A 162 -10.30 -3.79 10.37
C SER A 162 -8.85 -4.29 10.43
N SER A 163 -8.27 -4.39 11.64
CA SER A 163 -6.96 -5.01 11.86
C SER A 163 -6.92 -6.46 11.35
N ALA A 164 -7.95 -7.23 11.69
CA ALA A 164 -8.07 -8.61 11.26
C ALA A 164 -8.19 -8.74 9.74
N GLU A 165 -8.97 -7.88 9.09
CA GLU A 165 -9.10 -7.83 7.64
C GLU A 165 -7.77 -7.46 6.95
N VAL A 166 -7.02 -6.50 7.49
CA VAL A 166 -5.68 -6.17 6.98
C VAL A 166 -4.78 -7.39 7.07
N ARG A 167 -4.66 -8.03 8.25
CA ARG A 167 -3.80 -9.20 8.44
C ARG A 167 -4.19 -10.35 7.52
N ALA A 168 -5.48 -10.62 7.39
CA ALA A 168 -5.99 -11.66 6.51
C ALA A 168 -5.71 -11.31 5.03
N SER A 169 -5.78 -10.03 4.66
CA SER A 169 -5.41 -9.55 3.31
C SER A 169 -3.91 -9.72 3.03
N LEU A 170 -3.06 -9.55 4.04
CA LEU A 170 -1.61 -9.77 3.93
C LEU A 170 -1.25 -11.25 3.87
N ALA A 171 -2.04 -12.10 4.52
CA ALA A 171 -1.92 -13.55 4.48
C ALA A 171 -2.65 -14.18 3.28
N ALA A 172 -3.20 -13.38 2.37
CA ALA A 172 -3.92 -13.90 1.22
C ALA A 172 -3.01 -14.75 0.33
N GLU A 173 -3.51 -15.94 -0.02
CA GLU A 173 -2.87 -16.80 -0.99
C GLU A 173 -3.31 -16.36 -2.37
N CYS A 174 -2.34 -16.00 -3.21
CA CYS A 174 -2.58 -15.54 -4.56
C CYS A 174 -2.11 -16.60 -5.56
N THR A 175 -2.96 -16.93 -6.52
CA THR A 175 -2.52 -17.69 -7.69
C THR A 175 -1.56 -16.81 -8.50
N PRO A 176 -0.46 -17.35 -9.04
CA PRO A 176 0.43 -16.56 -9.87
C PRO A 176 -0.29 -16.05 -11.11
N ALA A 177 0.05 -14.83 -11.52
CA ALA A 177 -0.38 -14.26 -12.79
C ALA A 177 0.17 -15.10 -13.96
N GLU A 178 -0.68 -15.47 -14.91
CA GLU A 178 -0.24 -16.10 -16.16
C GLU A 178 -0.27 -15.06 -17.28
N LEU A 179 0.79 -15.04 -18.08
CA LEU A 179 0.96 -14.08 -19.17
C LEU A 179 1.40 -14.80 -20.43
N ASN A 180 0.59 -14.69 -21.47
CA ASN A 180 0.93 -15.15 -22.81
C ASN A 180 1.03 -13.94 -23.74
N VAL A 181 2.19 -13.81 -24.39
CA VAL A 181 2.44 -12.74 -25.36
C VAL A 181 2.75 -13.41 -26.69
N SER A 182 1.91 -13.14 -27.67
CA SER A 182 2.04 -13.66 -29.03
C SER A 182 2.00 -12.54 -30.07
N TYR A 183 2.65 -12.77 -31.20
CA TYR A 183 2.75 -11.83 -32.32
C TYR A 183 2.96 -12.58 -33.62
N GLY A 184 2.40 -12.04 -34.71
CA GLY A 184 2.61 -12.57 -36.06
C GLY A 184 4.04 -12.33 -36.54
N ALA A 185 4.60 -13.26 -37.34
CA ALA A 185 5.93 -13.07 -37.92
C ALA A 185 5.96 -11.94 -38.96
N ASP A 186 4.81 -11.68 -39.59
CA ASP A 186 4.62 -10.60 -40.53
C ASP A 186 4.70 -9.24 -39.83
N VAL A 187 4.27 -9.08 -38.57
CA VAL A 187 4.27 -7.76 -37.94
C VAL A 187 5.64 -7.24 -37.49
N VAL A 188 6.71 -8.03 -37.61
CA VAL A 188 8.04 -7.72 -37.07
C VAL A 188 8.85 -6.86 -38.03
N VAL A 189 9.29 -5.67 -37.57
CA VAL A 189 10.21 -4.77 -38.28
C VAL A 189 11.64 -4.96 -37.77
N ASP A 190 11.81 -4.89 -36.45
CA ASP A 190 13.09 -5.10 -35.77
C ASP A 190 12.92 -6.23 -34.75
N LYS A 191 13.31 -7.44 -35.17
CA LYS A 191 13.17 -8.66 -34.37
C LYS A 191 13.88 -8.54 -33.01
N ALA A 192 15.07 -7.94 -32.98
CA ALA A 192 15.86 -7.84 -31.75
C ALA A 192 15.17 -6.93 -30.73
N LYS A 193 14.66 -5.76 -31.16
CA LYS A 193 13.93 -4.85 -30.27
C LYS A 193 12.61 -5.43 -29.80
N LEU A 194 11.89 -6.12 -30.68
CA LEU A 194 10.64 -6.78 -30.31
C LEU A 194 10.87 -7.89 -29.29
N GLU A 195 11.87 -8.75 -29.51
CA GLU A 195 12.21 -9.84 -28.58
C GLU A 195 12.67 -9.30 -27.22
N ALA A 196 13.45 -8.21 -27.20
CA ALA A 196 13.84 -7.53 -25.96
C ALA A 196 12.62 -6.96 -25.21
N ALA A 197 11.69 -6.33 -25.94
CA ALA A 197 10.46 -5.81 -25.36
C ALA A 197 9.58 -6.92 -24.77
N VAL A 198 9.37 -8.01 -25.52
CA VAL A 198 8.58 -9.17 -25.08
C VAL A 198 9.25 -9.86 -23.89
N ALA A 199 10.57 -10.00 -23.89
CA ALA A 199 11.33 -10.55 -22.77
C ALA A 199 11.18 -9.69 -21.52
N ALA A 200 11.25 -8.36 -21.66
CA ALA A 200 11.05 -7.44 -20.54
C ALA A 200 9.63 -7.55 -19.99
N ILE A 201 8.61 -7.56 -20.86
CA ILE A 201 7.21 -7.77 -20.48
C ILE A 201 7.06 -9.09 -19.72
N ARG A 202 7.56 -10.22 -20.25
CA ARG A 202 7.49 -11.53 -19.58
C ARG A 202 8.20 -11.58 -18.23
N THR A 203 9.24 -10.78 -18.05
CA THR A 203 10.03 -10.74 -16.81
C THR A 203 9.37 -9.90 -15.72
N GLY A 204 8.87 -8.70 -16.07
CA GLY A 204 8.37 -7.74 -15.08
C GLY A 204 6.87 -7.76 -14.89
N LEU A 205 6.10 -7.95 -15.97
CA LEU A 205 4.65 -7.80 -15.93
C LEU A 205 3.98 -8.80 -14.98
N PRO A 206 4.33 -10.11 -14.93
CA PRO A 206 3.74 -11.02 -13.95
C PRO A 206 4.00 -10.59 -12.50
N LYS A 207 5.17 -10.02 -12.20
CA LYS A 207 5.50 -9.52 -10.86
C LYS A 207 4.65 -8.30 -10.49
N LEU A 208 4.50 -7.35 -11.42
CA LEU A 208 3.64 -6.17 -11.22
C LEU A 208 2.18 -6.57 -11.01
N LEU A 209 1.73 -7.60 -11.73
CA LEU A 209 0.37 -8.11 -11.68
C LEU A 209 0.08 -8.90 -10.40
N ASP A 210 1.05 -9.65 -9.85
CA ASP A 210 0.94 -10.25 -8.52
C ASP A 210 0.81 -9.17 -7.43
N VAL A 211 1.65 -8.14 -7.50
CA VAL A 211 1.56 -6.99 -6.56
C VAL A 211 0.21 -6.30 -6.69
N TYR A 212 -0.28 -6.09 -7.91
CA TYR A 212 -1.61 -5.49 -8.14
C TYR A 212 -2.74 -6.31 -7.53
N GLY A 213 -2.71 -7.64 -7.71
CA GLY A 213 -3.68 -8.55 -7.10
C GLY A 213 -3.72 -8.43 -5.58
N ARG A 214 -2.54 -8.44 -4.93
CA ARG A 214 -2.41 -8.25 -3.48
C ARG A 214 -2.88 -6.87 -3.03
N MET A 215 -2.52 -5.82 -3.79
CA MET A 215 -2.86 -4.44 -3.47
C MET A 215 -4.35 -4.16 -3.54
N ARG A 216 -5.11 -4.80 -4.44
CA ARG A 216 -6.58 -4.67 -4.46
C ARG A 216 -7.23 -5.13 -3.15
N THR A 217 -6.75 -6.24 -2.59
CA THR A 217 -7.24 -6.77 -1.32
C THR A 217 -6.91 -5.80 -0.18
N VAL A 218 -5.66 -5.33 -0.14
CA VAL A 218 -5.19 -4.33 0.84
C VAL A 218 -5.91 -3.00 0.70
N GLN A 219 -6.26 -2.55 -0.51
CA GLN A 219 -6.96 -1.28 -0.74
C GLN A 219 -8.32 -1.23 -0.04
N ARG A 220 -9.10 -2.32 -0.12
CA ARG A 220 -10.38 -2.41 0.59
C ARG A 220 -10.18 -2.36 2.11
N ALA A 221 -9.23 -3.15 2.60
CA ALA A 221 -8.88 -3.15 4.02
C ALA A 221 -8.40 -1.76 4.48
N ALA A 222 -7.61 -1.06 3.67
CA ALA A 222 -7.11 0.28 3.95
C ALA A 222 -8.23 1.33 3.99
N GLN A 223 -9.26 1.21 3.15
CA GLN A 223 -10.44 2.09 3.19
C GLN A 223 -11.24 1.90 4.48
N THR A 224 -11.53 0.66 4.86
CA THR A 224 -12.19 0.34 6.14
C THR A 224 -11.35 0.85 7.30
N TRP A 225 -10.05 0.56 7.27
CA TRP A 225 -9.09 0.99 8.28
C TRP A 225 -9.03 2.52 8.41
N ALA A 226 -9.02 3.26 7.29
CA ALA A 226 -8.99 4.73 7.30
C ALA A 226 -10.24 5.34 7.93
N ARG A 227 -11.42 4.77 7.65
CA ARG A 227 -12.68 5.18 8.32
C ARG A 227 -12.59 4.93 9.81
N THR A 228 -12.14 3.74 10.20
CA THR A 228 -11.97 3.40 11.62
C THR A 228 -10.96 4.30 12.32
N ALA A 229 -9.85 4.65 11.67
CA ALA A 229 -8.88 5.59 12.20
C ALA A 229 -9.50 6.98 12.44
N ALA A 230 -10.33 7.45 11.51
CA ALA A 230 -11.04 8.73 11.64
C ALA A 230 -12.06 8.70 12.80
N ASP A 231 -12.86 7.63 12.91
CA ASP A 231 -13.82 7.46 13.99
C ASP A 231 -13.12 7.39 15.36
N LEU A 232 -11.96 6.72 15.41
CA LEU A 232 -11.13 6.62 16.61
C LEU A 232 -10.51 7.98 16.97
N ALA A 233 -10.08 8.76 15.98
CA ALA A 233 -9.57 10.12 16.20
C ALA A 233 -10.68 11.06 16.72
N GLN A 234 -11.91 10.95 16.21
CA GLN A 234 -13.06 11.71 16.74
C GLN A 234 -13.40 11.31 18.18
N SER A 235 -13.15 10.05 18.53
CA SER A 235 -13.31 9.52 19.89
C SER A 235 -12.12 9.86 20.81
N ALA A 236 -11.09 10.56 20.35
CA ALA A 236 -9.89 10.84 21.16
C ALA A 236 -10.19 11.61 22.47
N ASN A 237 -11.23 12.47 22.46
CA ASN A 237 -11.65 13.21 23.65
C ASN A 237 -12.24 12.32 24.75
N SER A 238 -12.88 11.20 24.41
CA SER A 238 -13.31 10.22 25.42
C SER A 238 -12.11 9.42 25.93
N PHE A 239 -11.17 9.07 25.05
CA PHE A 239 -9.95 8.35 25.44
C PHE A 239 -9.02 9.13 26.36
N ALA A 240 -9.05 10.46 26.31
CA ALA A 240 -8.27 11.30 27.22
C ALA A 240 -8.56 11.01 28.70
N ARG A 241 -9.81 10.62 29.02
CA ARG A 241 -10.20 10.27 30.39
C ARG A 241 -9.71 8.88 30.78
N ASP A 242 -9.77 7.92 29.84
CA ASP A 242 -9.49 6.51 30.11
C ASP A 242 -7.99 6.16 30.02
N LEU A 243 -7.23 6.88 29.18
CA LEU A 243 -5.80 6.64 28.96
C LEU A 243 -4.90 7.56 29.80
N GLY A 244 -5.47 8.57 30.46
CA GLY A 244 -4.75 9.52 31.31
C GLY A 244 -3.54 10.14 30.59
N ASN A 245 -2.37 10.01 31.20
CA ASN A 245 -1.11 10.59 30.68
C ASN A 245 -0.67 10.03 29.31
N HIS A 246 -1.18 8.86 28.90
CA HIS A 246 -0.82 8.26 27.61
C HIS A 246 -1.66 8.80 26.45
N ALA A 247 -2.74 9.53 26.73
CA ALA A 247 -3.70 9.97 25.71
C ALA A 247 -3.07 10.80 24.59
N LEU A 248 -2.19 11.75 24.93
CA LEU A 248 -1.52 12.62 23.95
C LEU A 248 -0.57 11.85 23.03
N CYS A 249 0.15 10.87 23.57
CA CYS A 249 1.04 10.05 22.76
C CYS A 249 0.23 9.13 21.83
N VAL A 250 -0.79 8.47 22.38
CA VAL A 250 -1.65 7.55 21.62
C VAL A 250 -2.39 8.29 20.51
N SER A 251 -2.93 9.48 20.78
CA SER A 251 -3.59 10.29 19.74
C SER A 251 -2.60 10.71 18.64
N GLY A 252 -1.35 11.01 18.98
CA GLY A 252 -0.29 11.26 18.01
C GLY A 252 -0.02 10.06 17.10
N GLN A 253 0.05 8.85 17.67
CA GLN A 253 0.21 7.61 16.89
C GLN A 253 -1.01 7.33 16.00
N LEU A 254 -2.23 7.59 16.48
CA LEU A 254 -3.45 7.47 15.69
C LEU A 254 -3.52 8.46 14.53
N ALA A 255 -3.07 9.70 14.75
CA ALA A 255 -2.96 10.69 13.68
C ALA A 255 -1.91 10.28 12.63
N ALA A 256 -0.74 9.78 13.07
CA ALA A 256 0.29 9.26 12.18
C ALA A 256 -0.22 8.05 11.38
N ALA A 257 -0.98 7.18 12.03
CA ALA A 257 -1.65 6.05 11.41
C ALA A 257 -2.64 6.51 10.32
N ALA A 258 -3.51 7.48 10.62
CA ALA A 258 -4.47 8.02 9.67
C ALA A 258 -3.76 8.63 8.45
N ALA A 259 -2.68 9.41 8.69
CA ALA A 259 -1.85 9.95 7.62
C ALA A 259 -1.17 8.86 6.79
N ALA A 260 -0.71 7.77 7.41
CA ALA A 260 -0.15 6.63 6.70
C ALA A 260 -1.18 6.02 5.72
N ALA A 261 -2.42 5.78 6.14
CA ALA A 261 -3.43 5.23 5.24
C ALA A 261 -3.77 6.13 4.06
N VAL A 262 -3.82 7.46 4.26
CA VAL A 262 -4.00 8.40 3.14
C VAL A 262 -2.83 8.28 2.15
N ARG A 263 -1.58 8.17 2.63
CA ARG A 263 -0.41 7.95 1.77
C ARG A 263 -0.49 6.61 1.03
N VAL A 264 -0.95 5.54 1.68
CA VAL A 264 -1.18 4.24 1.06
C VAL A 264 -2.18 4.36 -0.08
N MET A 265 -3.33 4.99 0.16
CA MET A 265 -4.36 5.21 -0.87
C MET A 265 -3.82 6.02 -2.06
N ALA A 266 -3.10 7.11 -1.80
CA ALA A 266 -2.48 7.92 -2.86
C ALA A 266 -1.45 7.13 -3.68
N SER A 267 -0.69 6.23 -3.03
CA SER A 267 0.31 5.40 -3.72
C SER A 267 -0.32 4.33 -4.61
N ILE A 268 -1.46 3.78 -4.19
CA ILE A 268 -2.21 2.81 -4.98
C ILE A 268 -2.76 3.49 -6.25
N GLU A 269 -3.29 4.71 -6.13
CA GLU A 269 -3.83 5.47 -7.28
C GLU A 269 -2.75 5.76 -8.34
N ILE A 270 -1.54 6.14 -7.93
CA ILE A 270 -0.40 6.34 -8.84
C ILE A 270 -0.06 5.04 -9.58
N THR A 271 -0.08 3.91 -8.88
CA THR A 271 0.27 2.60 -9.47
C THR A 271 -0.75 2.16 -10.53
N VAL A 272 -2.04 2.48 -10.34
CA VAL A 272 -3.09 2.22 -11.33
C VAL A 272 -2.90 3.07 -12.58
N SER A 273 -2.63 4.37 -12.42
CA SER A 273 -2.49 5.31 -13.54
C SER A 273 -1.34 4.95 -14.48
N VAL A 274 -0.19 4.51 -13.94
CA VAL A 274 0.95 4.04 -14.75
C VAL A 274 0.59 2.79 -15.57
N SER A 275 -0.25 1.91 -15.03
CA SER A 275 -0.67 0.68 -15.72
C SER A 275 -1.64 0.95 -16.88
N VAL A 276 -2.51 1.97 -16.74
CA VAL A 276 -3.50 2.34 -17.76
C VAL A 276 -2.85 3.09 -18.93
N GLU A 277 -1.88 3.97 -18.67
CA GLU A 277 -1.18 4.68 -19.74
C GLU A 277 -0.29 3.76 -20.60
N VAL A 278 0.24 2.68 -20.03
CA VAL A 278 0.97 1.67 -20.80
C VAL A 278 0.00 0.86 -21.68
N SER A 279 -1.15 0.48 -21.14
CA SER A 279 -2.17 -0.28 -21.87
C SER A 279 -2.78 0.52 -23.04
N ALA A 280 -3.05 1.81 -22.82
CA ALA A 280 -3.56 2.70 -23.87
C ALA A 280 -2.55 2.94 -25.00
N SER A 281 -1.24 2.94 -24.69
CA SER A 281 -0.19 3.10 -25.72
C SER A 281 0.14 1.83 -26.50
N ALA A 282 -0.30 0.65 -26.03
CA ALA A 282 -0.01 -0.64 -26.66
C ALA A 282 -1.14 -1.14 -27.60
N GLY A 283 -2.25 -0.40 -27.75
CA GLY A 283 -3.42 -0.89 -28.49
C GLY A 283 -4.05 -2.14 -27.89
N ALA A 284 -3.69 -2.49 -26.65
CA ALA A 284 -4.29 -3.57 -25.91
C ALA A 284 -5.58 -3.05 -25.26
N THR A 285 -6.73 -3.35 -25.86
CA THR A 285 -8.02 -3.30 -25.16
C THR A 285 -8.00 -4.37 -24.07
N LEU A 286 -7.83 -3.95 -22.82
CA LEU A 286 -8.12 -4.74 -21.62
C LEU A 286 -9.62 -4.73 -21.31
#